data_AF-A0A7L3IV40-F1
#
_entry.id   AF-A0A7L3IV40-F1
#
_cell.length_a   1.000
_cell.length_b   1.000
_cell.length_c   1.000
_cell.angle_alpha   90.00
_cell.angle_beta   90.00
_cell.angle_gamma   90.00
#
_symmetry.space_group_name_H-M   'P 1'
#
loop_
_entity.id
_entity.type
_entity.pdbx_description
1 polymer ?
#
loop_
_entity_poly.entity_id
_entity_poly.type
_entity_poly.pdbx_seq_one_letter_code
_entity_poly.pdbx_strand_id
1 'polypeptide(L)' 'PPDSTNEFVGGREDVAAVDGVVPGGLRSALVLVGAFDRHSGEPVLGVINEPFFQRDPQS' A
#
# COMPACT_ATOMS: atom_id res chain seq x y z
N PRO A 1 -6.63 -1.70 8.12
CA PRO A 1 -5.64 -0.72 8.64
C PRO A 1 -4.56 -0.51 7.59
N PRO A 2 -3.90 0.66 7.53
CA PRO A 2 -2.78 0.85 6.60
C PRO A 2 -1.56 0.04 7.05
N ASP A 3 -0.91 -0.60 6.10
CA ASP A 3 0.45 -1.12 6.21
C ASP A 3 1.46 0.04 6.09
N SER A 4 2.72 -0.19 6.52
CA SER A 4 3.78 0.81 6.46
C SER A 4 3.42 2.12 7.18
N THR A 5 2.91 2.01 8.41
CA THR A 5 2.43 3.15 9.22
C THR A 5 3.43 4.31 9.32
N ASN A 6 4.73 4.03 9.36
CA ASN A 6 5.76 5.08 9.37
C ASN A 6 5.73 5.93 8.10
N GLU A 7 5.53 5.32 6.92
CA GLU A 7 5.43 6.05 5.66
C GLU A 7 4.09 6.79 5.56
N PHE A 8 3.00 6.18 6.04
CA PHE A 8 1.70 6.86 6.13
C PHE A 8 1.74 8.12 7.00
N VAL A 9 2.32 8.02 8.20
CA VAL A 9 2.50 9.16 9.12
C VAL A 9 3.51 10.16 8.56
N GLY A 10 4.56 9.69 7.89
CA GLY A 10 5.59 10.53 7.29
C GLY A 10 5.09 11.37 6.11
N GLY A 11 4.05 10.94 5.40
CA GLY A 11 3.33 11.79 4.45
C GLY A 11 4.11 12.24 3.21
N ARG A 12 5.26 11.62 2.91
CA ARG A 12 6.10 12.04 1.77
C ARG A 12 5.47 11.58 0.45
N GLU A 13 5.24 12.52 -0.46
CA GLU A 13 4.62 12.27 -1.77
C GLU A 13 5.61 12.31 -2.94
N ASP A 14 6.74 12.98 -2.76
CA ASP A 14 7.73 13.33 -3.79
C ASP A 14 8.91 12.33 -3.86
N VAL A 15 8.70 11.09 -3.44
CA VAL A 15 9.73 10.05 -3.50
C VAL A 15 9.81 9.48 -4.92
N ALA A 16 10.92 9.75 -5.60
CA ALA A 16 11.15 9.25 -6.95
C ALA A 16 11.33 7.73 -6.98
N ALA A 17 10.82 7.10 -8.05
CA ALA A 17 11.06 5.68 -8.29
C ALA A 17 12.52 5.43 -8.71
N VAL A 18 13.10 4.36 -8.18
CA VAL A 18 14.39 3.80 -8.59
C VAL A 18 14.09 2.50 -9.32
N ASP A 19 14.48 2.40 -10.59
CA ASP A 19 14.21 1.24 -11.45
C ASP A 19 12.73 0.81 -11.47
N GLY A 20 11.82 1.80 -11.45
CA GLY A 20 10.37 1.59 -11.45
C GLY A 20 9.75 1.26 -10.09
N VAL A 21 10.55 1.17 -9.02
CA VAL A 21 10.09 0.91 -7.66
C VAL A 21 10.19 2.18 -6.82
N VAL A 22 9.10 2.55 -6.15
CA VAL A 22 9.11 3.67 -5.20
C VAL A 22 9.62 3.16 -3.84
N PRO A 23 10.80 3.61 -3.35
CA PRO A 23 11.44 3.04 -2.17
C PRO A 23 10.84 3.49 -0.83
N GLY A 24 9.84 4.37 -0.83
CA GLY A 24 9.20 4.89 0.38
C GLY A 24 8.15 5.96 0.09
N GLY A 25 7.66 6.61 1.14
CA GLY A 25 6.60 7.61 1.06
C GLY A 25 5.21 7.00 0.95
N LEU A 26 4.20 7.82 0.69
CA LEU A 26 2.79 7.41 0.69
C LEU A 26 2.48 6.31 -0.32
N ARG A 27 3.26 6.20 -1.41
CA ARG A 27 3.19 5.09 -2.38
C ARG A 27 3.48 3.71 -1.76
N SER A 28 4.12 3.65 -0.60
CA SER A 28 4.38 2.41 0.15
C SER A 28 3.31 2.10 1.20
N ALA A 29 2.39 3.03 1.50
CA ALA A 29 1.30 2.80 2.45
C ALA A 29 0.13 2.10 1.76
N LEU A 30 -0.13 0.84 2.13
CA LEU A 30 -1.15 0.00 1.48
C LEU A 30 -2.30 -0.33 2.42
N VAL A 31 -3.47 -0.62 1.86
CA VAL A 31 -4.53 -1.32 2.60
C VAL A 31 -4.57 -2.76 2.12
N LEU A 32 -4.29 -3.68 3.04
CA LEU A 32 -4.23 -5.11 2.78
C LEU A 32 -5.42 -5.80 3.46
N VAL A 33 -6.22 -6.55 2.68
CA VAL A 33 -7.31 -7.38 3.20
C VAL A 33 -7.12 -8.79 2.69
N GLY A 34 -6.94 -9.74 3.61
CA GLY A 34 -6.81 -11.17 3.29
C GLY A 34 -7.99 -11.96 3.85
N ALA A 35 -8.42 -12.98 3.12
CA ALA A 35 -9.34 -14.01 3.58
C ALA A 35 -8.68 -15.38 3.45
N PHE A 36 -8.89 -16.24 4.45
CA PHE A 36 -8.34 -17.59 4.51
C PHE A 36 -9.40 -18.59 4.95
N ASP A 37 -9.26 -19.84 4.54
CA ASP A 37 -10.11 -20.92 5.02
C ASP A 37 -9.78 -21.24 6.48
N ARG A 38 -10.82 -21.32 7.32
CA ARG A 38 -10.63 -21.46 8.77
C ARG A 38 -10.18 -22.85 9.22
N HIS A 39 -10.37 -23.87 8.40
CA HIS A 39 -10.02 -25.25 8.74
C HIS A 39 -8.62 -25.61 8.23
N SER A 40 -8.28 -25.25 6.99
CA SER A 40 -6.96 -25.52 6.40
C SER A 40 -5.94 -24.43 6.70
N GLY A 41 -6.38 -23.20 6.99
CA GLY A 41 -5.50 -22.04 7.12
C GLY A 41 -5.02 -21.46 5.79
N GLU A 42 -5.44 -22.04 4.66
CA GLU A 42 -4.99 -21.62 3.34
C GLU A 42 -5.61 -20.28 2.93
N PRO A 43 -4.84 -19.37 2.28
CA PRO A 43 -5.38 -18.13 1.75
C PRO A 43 -6.34 -18.42 0.60
N VAL A 44 -7.49 -17.73 0.60
CA VAL A 44 -8.56 -17.90 -0.41
C VAL A 44 -8.68 -16.65 -1.29
N LEU A 45 -8.43 -15.46 -0.73
CA LEU A 45 -8.48 -14.20 -1.46
C LEU A 45 -7.58 -13.14 -0.80
N GLY A 46 -7.00 -12.27 -1.60
CA GLY A 46 -6.33 -11.05 -1.15
C GLY A 46 -6.78 -9.84 -1.95
N VAL A 47 -6.96 -8.70 -1.27
CA VAL A 47 -7.18 -7.39 -1.87
C VAL A 47 -6.02 -6.49 -1.46
N ILE A 48 -5.41 -5.86 -2.46
CA ILE A 48 -4.41 -4.82 -2.30
C ILE A 48 -5.02 -3.53 -2.85
N ASN A 49 -5.07 -2.50 -2.01
CA ASN A 49 -5.44 -1.16 -2.43
C ASN A 49 -4.25 -0.23 -2.20
N GLU A 50 -3.91 0.56 -3.22
CA GLU A 50 -2.84 1.57 -3.24
C GLU A 50 -3.47 2.97 -3.23
N PRO A 51 -3.83 3.54 -2.07
CA PRO A 51 -4.67 4.75 -2.00
C PRO A 51 -3.97 5.98 -2.59
N PHE A 52 -2.63 5.97 -2.62
CA PHE A 52 -1.79 7.07 -3.04
C PHE A 52 -1.02 6.76 -4.33
N PHE A 53 -1.57 5.89 -5.19
CA PHE A 53 -0.91 5.53 -6.45
C PHE A 53 -0.66 6.75 -7.34
N GLN A 54 -1.63 7.63 -7.50
CA GLN A 54 -1.45 8.86 -8.27
C GLN A 54 -2.15 10.01 -7.55
N ARG A 55 -1.45 11.13 -7.41
CA ARG A 55 -2.05 12.37 -6.94
C ARG A 55 -3.01 12.88 -8.01
N ASP A 56 -4.18 13.35 -7.60
CA ASP A 56 -5.10 14.02 -8.50
C ASP A 56 -4.41 15.26 -9.09
N PRO A 57 -4.27 15.38 -10.43
CA PRO A 57 -3.67 16.56 -11.06
C PRO A 57 -4.39 17.87 -10.71
N GLN A 58 -5.62 17.82 -10.20
CA GLN A 58 -6.43 18.98 -9.82
C GLN A 58 -6.36 19.33 -8.31
N SER A 59 -5.52 18.64 -7.52
CA SER A 59 -5.37 18.80 -6.06
C SER A 59 -4.28 19.76 -5.61
#